data_AF-A0A0V1E6Z0-F1
#
_entry.id   AF-A0A0V1E6Z0-F1
#
_cell.length_a   1.000
_cell.length_b   1.000
_cell.length_c   1.000
_cell.angle_alpha   90.00
_cell.angle_beta   90.00
_cell.angle_gamma   90.00
#
_symmetry.space_group_name_H-M   'P 1'
#
loop_
_entity.id
_entity.type
_entity.pdbx_description
1 polymer ?
#
loop_
_entity_poly.entity_id
_entity_poly.type
_entity_poly.pdbx_seq_one_letter_code
_entity_poly.pdbx_strand_id
1 'polypeptide(L)'
;MSNTTGQRSRIWGVPLVYNTMSRNCFVELKKYIHFSDNQKLTKGDKMSKVTPLHDMLNKLLAQFGVFHSLLSVDEAMVPYFSRHSAKMFIQGKSICFSYKIWMLCGNDGYSYHISIICQGKDEHASKELLGTRVVIKMVDFISVNSVI
;
A
#
# COMPACT_ATOMS: atom_id res chain seq x y z
N MET A 1 -35.51 -33.39 -19.50
CA MET A 1 -35.13 -32.03 -19.05
C MET A 1 -34.78 -32.10 -17.57
N SER A 2 -33.50 -32.22 -17.23
CA SER A 2 -33.01 -32.07 -15.86
C SER A 2 -31.59 -31.55 -15.94
N ASN A 3 -31.42 -30.25 -15.70
CA ASN A 3 -30.12 -29.58 -15.76
C ASN A 3 -29.23 -30.07 -14.63
N THR A 4 -28.31 -30.97 -14.95
CA THR A 4 -27.18 -31.40 -14.11
C THR A 4 -26.07 -30.34 -14.16
N THR A 5 -26.28 -29.20 -13.49
CA THR A 5 -25.19 -28.26 -13.19
C THR A 5 -24.35 -28.78 -12.03
N GLY A 6 -23.36 -29.60 -12.40
CA GLY A 6 -22.08 -29.87 -11.74
C GLY A 6 -21.97 -29.66 -10.23
N GLN A 7 -21.98 -30.76 -9.49
CA GLN A 7 -21.25 -30.86 -8.22
C GLN A 7 -19.75 -30.62 -8.47
N ARG A 8 -19.30 -29.37 -8.40
CA ARG A 8 -17.86 -29.03 -8.41
C ARG A 8 -17.45 -28.50 -7.02
N SER A 9 -16.54 -29.26 -6.38
CA SER A 9 -15.68 -28.90 -5.24
C SER A 9 -16.31 -28.56 -3.87
N ARG A 10 -17.23 -29.39 -3.34
CA ARG A 10 -17.73 -29.23 -1.96
C ARG A 10 -16.80 -29.72 -0.83
N ILE A 11 -15.67 -30.35 -1.15
CA ILE A 11 -14.94 -31.22 -0.20
C ILE A 11 -13.78 -30.51 0.52
N TRP A 12 -13.30 -29.36 0.02
CA TRP A 12 -12.12 -28.67 0.57
C TRP A 12 -12.20 -27.12 0.55
N GLY A 13 -13.34 -26.55 0.18
CA GLY A 13 -13.51 -25.10 0.02
C GLY A 13 -14.26 -24.47 1.18
N VAL A 14 -13.78 -23.32 1.67
CA VAL A 14 -14.51 -22.49 2.64
C VAL A 14 -15.86 -22.07 2.03
N PRO A 15 -17.01 -22.41 2.66
CA PRO A 15 -18.35 -22.11 2.15
C PRO A 15 -18.60 -20.69 1.71
N LEU A 16 -18.09 -19.73 2.47
CA LEU A 16 -18.19 -18.32 2.14
C LEU A 16 -17.54 -17.98 0.79
N VAL A 17 -16.38 -18.55 0.50
CA VAL A 17 -15.58 -18.21 -0.69
C VAL A 17 -16.21 -18.78 -1.95
N TYR A 18 -16.58 -20.07 -1.94
CA TYR A 18 -17.13 -20.71 -3.14
C TYR A 18 -18.55 -20.24 -3.48
N ASN A 19 -19.33 -19.79 -2.49
CA ASN A 19 -20.65 -19.23 -2.71
C ASN A 19 -20.59 -17.79 -3.28
N THR A 20 -19.48 -17.07 -3.05
CA THR A 20 -19.35 -15.67 -3.51
C THR A 20 -19.01 -15.59 -5.00
N MET A 21 -17.97 -16.31 -5.45
CA MET A 21 -17.58 -16.32 -6.86
C MET A 21 -16.76 -17.56 -7.21
N SER A 22 -16.80 -17.97 -8.49
CA SER A 22 -15.95 -19.05 -8.97
C SER A 22 -14.48 -18.63 -9.00
N ARG A 23 -13.57 -19.61 -8.83
CA ARG A 23 -12.11 -19.39 -8.93
C ARG A 23 -11.71 -18.74 -10.25
N ASN A 24 -12.31 -19.17 -11.36
CA ASN A 24 -11.97 -18.66 -12.69
C ASN A 24 -12.37 -17.19 -12.83
N CYS A 25 -13.58 -16.84 -12.37
CA CYS A 25 -14.05 -15.46 -12.34
C CYS A 25 -13.14 -14.57 -11.48
N PHE A 26 -12.75 -15.02 -10.28
CA PHE A 26 -11.82 -14.27 -9.43
C PHE A 26 -10.46 -14.03 -10.12
N VAL A 27 -9.89 -15.05 -10.75
CA VAL A 27 -8.59 -14.95 -11.45
C VAL A 27 -8.70 -14.00 -12.65
N GLU A 28 -9.84 -13.99 -13.34
CA GLU A 28 -10.10 -13.09 -14.45
C GLU A 28 -10.25 -11.64 -13.98
N LEU A 29 -11.13 -11.38 -13.00
CA LEU A 29 -11.33 -10.06 -12.41
C LEU A 29 -10.02 -9.46 -11.91
N LYS A 30 -9.20 -10.26 -11.21
CA LYS A 30 -7.90 -9.81 -10.67
C LYS A 30 -6.96 -9.25 -11.75
N LYS A 31 -7.06 -9.69 -13.01
CA LYS A 31 -6.21 -9.20 -14.11
C LYS A 31 -6.57 -7.77 -14.55
N TYR A 32 -7.83 -7.37 -14.37
CA TYR A 32 -8.38 -6.11 -14.88
C TYR A 32 -8.54 -5.04 -13.81
N ILE A 33 -8.07 -5.29 -12.58
CA ILE A 33 -8.07 -4.27 -11.51
C ILE A 33 -7.04 -3.20 -11.85
N HIS A 34 -7.51 -1.99 -12.10
CA HIS A 34 -6.69 -0.81 -12.40
C HIS A 34 -7.18 0.39 -11.56
N PHE A 35 -6.24 1.13 -10.97
CA PHE A 35 -6.52 2.30 -10.12
C PHE A 35 -6.13 3.64 -10.78
N SER A 36 -5.43 3.60 -11.92
CA SER A 36 -5.01 4.78 -12.67
C SER A 36 -5.21 4.56 -14.16
N ASP A 37 -5.53 5.65 -14.87
CA ASP A 37 -5.57 5.67 -16.33
C ASP A 37 -4.15 5.64 -16.91
N ASN A 38 -3.87 4.64 -17.75
CA ASN A 38 -2.55 4.46 -18.39
C ASN A 38 -2.18 5.62 -19.33
N GLN A 39 -3.16 6.39 -19.83
CA GLN A 39 -2.91 7.54 -20.70
C GLN A 39 -2.44 8.79 -19.93
N LYS A 40 -2.74 8.86 -18.62
CA LYS A 40 -2.49 10.04 -17.77
C LYS A 40 -1.38 9.80 -16.73
N LEU A 41 -0.51 8.83 -16.97
CA LEU A 41 0.54 8.49 -16.01
C LEU A 41 1.62 9.58 -15.95
N THR A 42 1.95 10.00 -14.73
CA THR A 42 3.05 10.94 -14.47
C THR A 42 4.38 10.31 -14.86
N LYS A 43 5.05 10.92 -15.84
CA LYS A 43 6.40 10.51 -16.27
C LYS A 43 7.38 10.70 -15.10
N GLY A 44 8.20 9.69 -14.84
CA GLY A 44 9.15 9.68 -13.71
C GLY A 44 8.61 9.04 -12.42
N ASP A 45 7.29 8.91 -12.27
CA ASP A 45 6.71 8.21 -11.13
C ASP A 45 6.56 6.69 -11.37
N LYS A 46 7.46 5.92 -10.74
CA LYS A 46 7.44 4.45 -10.74
C LYS A 46 6.17 3.84 -10.12
N MET A 47 5.47 4.57 -9.26
CA MET A 47 4.26 4.10 -8.54
C MET A 47 2.97 4.77 -9.03
N SER A 48 3.01 5.51 -10.15
CA SER A 48 1.87 6.24 -10.73
C SER A 48 0.58 5.42 -10.90
N LYS A 49 0.68 4.10 -11.06
CA LYS A 49 -0.45 3.18 -11.15
C LYS A 49 -1.23 2.97 -9.84
N VAL A 50 -0.61 3.28 -8.71
CA VAL A 50 -1.20 3.13 -7.37
C VAL A 50 -1.23 4.43 -6.58
N THR A 51 -0.55 5.48 -7.05
CA THR A 51 -0.55 6.81 -6.41
C THR A 51 -1.95 7.33 -6.08
N PRO A 52 -2.97 7.26 -6.97
CA PRO A 52 -4.31 7.76 -6.63
C PRO A 52 -4.97 7.00 -5.48
N LEU A 53 -4.79 5.67 -5.45
CA LEU A 53 -5.30 4.83 -4.36
C LEU A 53 -4.59 5.15 -3.04
N HIS A 54 -3.27 5.34 -3.11
CA HIS A 54 -2.45 5.68 -1.96
C HIS A 54 -2.83 7.06 -1.38
N ASP A 55 -3.02 8.06 -2.22
CA ASP A 55 -3.41 9.41 -1.80
C ASP A 55 -4.82 9.41 -1.19
N MET A 56 -5.74 8.64 -1.76
CA MET A 56 -7.06 8.43 -1.17
C MET A 56 -6.97 7.73 0.19
N LEU A 57 -6.15 6.69 0.31
CA LEU A 57 -5.94 5.97 1.56
C LEU A 57 -5.40 6.90 2.65
N ASN A 58 -4.35 7.68 2.37
CA ASN A 58 -3.79 8.62 3.35
C ASN A 58 -4.79 9.70 3.78
N LYS A 59 -5.65 10.17 2.88
CA LYS A 59 -6.73 11.11 3.25
C LYS A 59 -7.72 10.47 4.20
N LEU A 60 -8.14 9.24 3.93
CA LEU A 60 -9.07 8.52 4.80
C LEU A 60 -8.42 8.21 6.16
N LEU A 61 -7.14 7.80 6.15
CA LEU A 61 -6.40 7.52 7.38
C LEU A 61 -6.30 8.77 8.27
N ALA A 62 -6.02 9.94 7.67
CA ALA A 62 -5.99 11.21 8.39
C ALA A 62 -7.38 11.64 8.89
N GLN A 63 -8.42 11.45 8.09
CA GLN A 63 -9.78 11.88 8.43
C GLN A 63 -10.37 11.07 9.59
N PHE A 64 -10.12 9.76 9.64
CA PHE A 64 -10.69 8.88 10.68
C PHE A 64 -9.71 8.62 11.84
N GLY A 65 -8.47 9.09 11.73
CA GLY A 65 -7.47 8.91 12.76
C GLY A 65 -7.69 9.85 13.94
N VAL A 66 -7.92 9.30 15.13
CA VAL A 66 -7.84 10.07 16.37
C VAL A 66 -6.36 10.23 16.73
N PHE A 67 -5.85 11.45 16.72
CA PHE A 67 -4.43 11.71 16.98
C PHE A 67 -4.09 11.49 18.45
N HIS A 68 -3.07 10.66 18.69
CA HIS A 68 -2.50 10.43 20.02
C HIS A 68 -1.22 11.23 20.22
N SER A 69 -0.88 11.50 21.48
CA SER A 69 0.38 12.19 21.84
C SER A 69 1.63 11.35 21.61
N LEU A 70 1.49 10.02 21.62
CA LEU A 70 2.58 9.06 21.41
C LEU A 70 2.54 8.55 19.96
N LEU A 71 3.56 8.95 19.20
CA LEU A 71 3.70 8.62 17.78
C LEU A 71 4.99 7.86 17.55
N SER A 72 4.95 6.91 16.62
CA SER A 72 6.08 6.13 16.15
C SER A 72 6.21 6.24 14.65
N VAL A 73 7.43 6.48 14.16
CA VAL A 73 7.77 6.46 12.73
C VAL A 73 8.75 5.33 12.51
N ASP A 74 8.38 4.37 11.67
CA ASP A 74 9.25 3.24 11.36
C ASP A 74 9.05 2.74 9.92
N GLU A 75 9.96 1.88 9.48
CA GLU A 75 10.01 1.27 8.17
C GLU A 75 9.30 -0.09 8.17
N ALA A 76 8.30 -0.25 7.30
CA ALA A 76 7.71 -1.54 7.00
C ALA A 76 8.10 -2.05 5.60
N MET A 77 8.04 -3.37 5.45
CA MET A 77 8.46 -4.08 4.24
C MET A 77 7.27 -4.87 3.68
N VAL A 78 6.87 -4.56 2.44
CA VAL A 78 5.79 -5.27 1.74
C VAL A 78 6.38 -6.27 0.76
N PRO A 79 6.30 -7.60 1.04
CA PRO A 79 6.95 -8.61 0.21
C PRO A 79 6.46 -8.59 -1.23
N TYR A 80 7.39 -8.59 -2.17
CA TYR A 80 7.06 -8.65 -3.59
C TYR A 80 8.15 -9.35 -4.41
N PHE A 81 7.79 -10.49 -5.00
CA PHE A 81 8.77 -11.37 -5.66
C PHE A 81 9.00 -11.04 -7.13
N SER A 82 8.07 -10.37 -7.80
CA SER A 82 8.18 -10.08 -9.23
C SER A 82 9.14 -8.91 -9.51
N ARG A 83 9.34 -8.63 -10.81
CA ARG A 83 10.23 -7.58 -11.30
C ARG A 83 9.52 -6.23 -11.26
N HIS A 84 10.03 -5.31 -10.45
CA HIS A 84 9.57 -3.92 -10.41
C HIS A 84 10.72 -3.01 -9.99
N SER A 85 10.82 -1.83 -10.61
CA SER A 85 11.95 -0.90 -10.45
C SER A 85 11.95 -0.10 -9.14
N ALA A 86 10.86 -0.15 -8.38
CA ALA A 86 10.74 0.47 -7.05
C ALA A 86 11.01 -0.52 -5.90
N LYS A 87 11.30 -1.80 -6.20
CA LYS A 87 11.65 -2.79 -5.19
C LYS A 87 13.04 -2.49 -4.62
N MET A 88 13.17 -2.57 -3.31
CA MET A 88 14.45 -2.39 -2.62
C MET A 88 15.01 -3.73 -2.16
N PHE A 89 16.33 -3.82 -2.16
CA PHE A 89 17.05 -4.94 -1.55
C PHE A 89 17.59 -4.52 -0.18
N ILE A 90 17.25 -5.25 0.87
CA ILE A 90 17.82 -5.07 2.21
C ILE A 90 18.48 -6.38 2.62
N GLN A 91 19.81 -6.34 2.76
CA GLN A 91 20.58 -7.48 3.22
C GLN A 91 20.30 -7.76 4.70
N GLY A 92 20.19 -9.03 5.08
CA GLY A 92 20.02 -9.45 6.48
C GLY A 92 18.58 -9.54 6.98
N LYS A 93 17.56 -9.24 6.15
CA LYS A 93 16.15 -9.50 6.48
C LYS A 93 15.69 -10.83 5.87
N SER A 94 14.72 -11.51 6.51
CA SER A 94 14.11 -12.74 5.96
C SER A 94 13.47 -12.52 4.59
N ILE A 95 12.95 -11.32 4.35
CA ILE A 95 12.48 -10.84 3.06
C ILE A 95 13.46 -9.79 2.55
N CYS A 96 14.43 -10.22 1.75
CA CYS A 96 15.45 -9.29 1.24
C CYS A 96 14.93 -8.39 0.12
N PHE A 97 13.86 -8.77 -0.58
CA PHE A 97 13.34 -8.06 -1.75
C PHE A 97 11.87 -7.65 -1.55
N SER A 98 11.62 -6.37 -1.33
CA SER A 98 10.29 -5.85 -1.04
C SER A 98 10.15 -4.37 -1.37
N TYR A 99 8.91 -3.87 -1.30
CA TYR A 99 8.70 -2.42 -1.21
C TYR A 99 8.98 -1.97 0.21
N LYS A 100 9.71 -0.88 0.34
CA LYS A 100 9.97 -0.23 1.62
C LYS A 100 9.00 0.93 1.76
N ILE A 101 8.28 0.96 2.88
CA ILE A 101 7.35 2.03 3.22
C ILE A 101 7.73 2.60 4.58
N TRP A 102 7.57 3.90 4.75
CA TRP A 102 7.55 4.52 6.07
C TRP A 102 6.11 4.59 6.54
N MET A 103 5.88 4.28 7.80
CA MET A 103 4.57 4.39 8.43
C MET A 103 4.68 5.22 9.69
N LEU A 104 3.73 6.14 9.83
CA LEU A 104 3.50 6.91 11.04
C LEU A 104 2.31 6.29 11.76
N CYS A 105 2.55 5.75 12.95
CA CYS A 105 1.55 5.04 13.74
C CYS A 105 1.40 5.65 15.13
N GLY A 106 0.18 5.60 15.66
CA GLY A 106 -0.11 5.88 17.06
C GLY A 106 0.21 4.70 17.97
N ASN A 107 0.23 4.96 19.28
CA ASN A 107 0.39 3.92 20.30
C ASN A 107 -0.74 2.86 20.30
N ASP A 108 -1.90 3.20 19.73
CA ASP A 108 -3.03 2.30 19.50
C ASP A 108 -2.82 1.34 18.31
N GLY A 109 -1.74 1.52 17.54
CA GLY A 109 -1.44 0.77 16.34
C GLY A 109 -2.10 1.33 15.07
N TYR A 110 -2.83 2.45 15.16
CA TYR A 110 -3.45 3.08 13.99
C TYR A 110 -2.41 3.81 13.14
N SER A 111 -2.46 3.63 11.81
CA SER A 111 -1.57 4.32 10.87
C SER A 111 -2.18 5.63 10.40
N TYR A 112 -1.54 6.76 10.69
CA TYR A 112 -1.99 8.09 10.26
C TYR A 112 -1.53 8.44 8.85
N HIS A 113 -0.32 8.00 8.49
CA HIS A 113 0.27 8.32 7.21
C HIS A 113 1.23 7.23 6.75
N ILE A 114 1.10 6.84 5.49
CA ILE A 114 1.98 5.85 4.84
C ILE A 114 2.70 6.56 3.69
N SER A 115 4.00 6.33 3.57
CA SER A 115 4.80 6.89 2.47
C SER A 115 5.63 5.79 1.81
N ILE A 116 5.43 5.60 0.51
CA ILE A 116 6.16 4.60 -0.27
C ILE A 116 7.50 5.17 -0.72
N ILE A 117 8.59 4.49 -0.38
CA ILE A 117 9.92 4.87 -0.86
C ILE A 117 10.14 4.31 -2.25
N CYS A 118 10.30 5.21 -3.21
CA CYS A 118 10.73 4.85 -4.56
C CYS A 118 12.20 5.19 -4.72
N GLN A 119 13.00 4.21 -5.14
CA GLN A 119 14.42 4.44 -5.44
C GLN A 119 14.57 5.56 -6.49
N GLY A 120 15.20 6.67 -6.10
CA GLY A 120 15.55 7.80 -6.97
C GLY A 120 14.56 8.98 -7.03
N LYS A 121 13.58 9.08 -6.13
CA LYS A 121 12.48 10.07 -6.24
C LYS A 121 12.65 11.39 -5.47
N ASP A 122 13.80 11.65 -4.86
CA ASP A 122 14.09 12.96 -4.25
C ASP A 122 15.02 13.77 -5.18
N GLU A 123 14.47 14.29 -6.29
CA GLU A 123 15.20 15.22 -7.18
C GLU A 123 15.45 16.59 -6.51
N HIS A 124 14.77 16.87 -5.39
CA HIS A 124 14.98 18.04 -4.54
C HIS A 124 15.46 17.64 -3.14
N ALA A 125 16.50 16.81 -3.05
CA ALA A 125 17.10 16.49 -1.77
C ALA A 125 17.73 17.75 -1.15
N SER A 126 17.09 18.30 -0.12
CA SER A 126 17.76 19.17 0.84
C SER A 126 19.01 18.44 1.39
N LYS A 127 20.01 19.19 1.87
CA LYS A 127 21.25 18.65 2.47
C LYS A 127 21.02 17.70 3.67
N GLU A 128 19.79 17.53 4.12
CA GLU A 128 19.42 16.76 5.31
C GLU A 128 19.42 15.26 5.07
N LEU A 129 19.61 14.50 6.15
CA LEU A 129 19.54 13.04 6.13
C LEU A 129 18.11 12.56 5.84
N LEU A 130 17.99 11.42 5.15
CA LEU A 130 16.70 10.86 4.73
C LEU A 130 15.73 10.67 5.92
N GLY A 131 16.23 10.16 7.05
CA GLY A 131 15.41 9.94 8.25
C GLY A 131 14.80 11.23 8.78
N THR A 132 15.59 12.29 8.90
CA THR A 132 15.13 13.61 9.34
C THR A 132 14.04 14.16 8.43
N ARG A 133 14.24 14.09 7.11
CA ARG A 133 13.25 14.57 6.13
C ARG A 133 11.93 13.83 6.22
N VAL A 134 11.97 12.51 6.42
CA VAL A 134 10.76 11.69 6.54
C VAL A 134 10.00 12.04 7.80
N VAL A 135 10.69 12.16 8.94
CA VAL A 135 10.06 12.51 10.21
C VAL A 135 9.40 13.89 10.13
N ILE A 136 10.10 14.89 9.59
CA ILE A 136 9.54 16.24 9.41
C ILE A 136 8.29 16.19 8.53
N LYS A 137 8.36 15.57 7.34
CA LYS A 137 7.20 15.45 6.43
C LYS A 137 5.99 14.77 7.08
N MET A 138 6.24 13.74 7.90
CA MET A 138 5.18 12.99 8.58
C MET A 138 4.55 13.76 9.74
N VAL A 139 5.36 14.49 10.50
CA VAL A 139 4.90 15.34 11.60
C VAL A 139 4.15 16.58 11.07
N ASP A 140 4.63 17.17 9.97
CA ASP A 140 3.94 18.27 9.28
C ASP A 140 2.56 17.83 8.81
N PHE A 141 2.45 16.62 8.27
CA PHE A 141 1.17 16.04 7.86
C PHE A 141 0.19 15.95 9.03
N ILE A 142 0.63 15.52 10.22
CA ILE A 142 -0.24 15.53 11.42
C ILE A 142 -0.61 16.95 11.81
N SER A 143 0.37 17.87 11.86
CA SER A 143 0.14 19.25 12.29
C SER A 143 -0.92 19.95 11.43
N VAL A 144 -0.94 19.69 10.12
CA VAL A 144 -1.96 20.23 9.20
C VAL A 144 -3.34 19.60 9.42
N ASN A 145 -3.41 18.32 9.77
CA ASN A 145 -4.67 17.58 9.88
C ASN A 145 -5.23 17.50 11.33
N SER A 146 -4.48 17.93 12.33
CA SER A 146 -4.87 17.91 13.76
C SER A 146 -5.61 19.17 14.23
N VAL A 147 -5.79 20.18 13.36
CA VAL A 147 -6.50 21.45 13.66
C VAL A 147 -8.01 21.33 13.38
N ILE A 148 -8.58 20.13 13.47
CA ILE A 148 -10.04 19.89 13.42
C ILE A 148 -10.45 19.20 14.72
#